data_AF-A0A353DLV8-F1
#
_entry.id   AF-A0A353DLV8-F1
#
_cell.length_a   1.000
_cell.length_b   1.000
_cell.length_c   1.000
_cell.angle_alpha   90.00
_cell.angle_beta   90.00
_cell.angle_gamma   90.00
#
_symmetry.space_group_name_H-M   'P 1'
#
loop_
_entity.id
_entity.type
_entity.pdbx_description
1 polymer ?
#
loop_
_entity_poly.entity_id
_entity_poly.type
_entity_poly.pdbx_seq_one_letter_code
_entity_poly.pdbx_strand_id
1 'polypeptide(L)'
;QKLLKLFRVQFVATTNDPTEDLKDHGKINETDVTPTFRPDKLYNFDSKYIEELSKVVGYPLNDLDSFQKALEERLDFFKSKGCKITDHGFRSFPKAYATYEQAKSLYLKRDSLTSEEKDSLFGYLLVFLMKEYKKRGLLMQIHFSVIRNINTPMYKKLGVDMGF
;
A
#
# COMPACT_ATOMS: atom_id res chain seq x y z
N GLN A 1 6.10 -15.48 21.19
CA GLN A 1 5.61 -16.87 21.03
C GLN A 1 4.84 -17.40 22.25
N LYS A 2 5.39 -17.42 23.48
CA LYS A 2 4.67 -17.92 24.68
C LYS A 2 3.32 -17.22 24.94
N LEU A 3 3.25 -15.89 24.76
CA LEU A 3 2.00 -15.12 24.88
C LEU A 3 0.94 -15.49 23.84
N LEU A 4 1.36 -15.77 22.59
CA LEU A 4 0.43 -16.20 21.54
C LEU A 4 -0.27 -17.51 21.93
N LYS A 5 0.48 -18.45 22.50
CA LYS A 5 -0.07 -19.71 23.02
C LYS A 5 -0.99 -19.47 24.22
N LEU A 6 -0.57 -18.63 25.17
CA LEU A 6 -1.37 -18.32 26.36
C LEU A 6 -2.74 -17.73 26.00
N PHE A 7 -2.76 -16.78 25.06
CA PHE A 7 -3.99 -16.15 24.56
C PHE A 7 -4.69 -16.94 23.46
N ARG A 8 -4.20 -18.15 23.14
CA ARG A 8 -4.78 -19.04 22.12
C ARG A 8 -4.98 -18.35 20.76
N VAL A 9 -4.05 -17.47 20.39
CA VAL A 9 -4.13 -16.69 19.15
C VAL A 9 -4.01 -17.63 17.96
N GLN A 10 -5.06 -17.69 17.13
CA GLN A 10 -5.08 -18.52 15.93
C GLN A 10 -4.54 -17.79 14.70
N PHE A 11 -4.74 -16.47 14.64
CA PHE A 11 -4.43 -15.68 13.46
C PHE A 11 -4.00 -14.27 13.85
N VAL A 12 -2.95 -13.79 13.19
CA VAL A 12 -2.46 -12.40 13.27
C VAL A 12 -2.33 -11.88 11.85
N ALA A 13 -2.96 -10.74 11.58
CA ALA A 13 -2.70 -9.95 10.38
C ALA A 13 -1.87 -8.72 10.78
N THR A 14 -0.62 -8.65 10.32
CA THR A 14 0.19 -7.44 10.46
C THR A 14 -0.09 -6.49 9.30
N THR A 15 0.33 -5.24 9.40
CA THR A 15 0.23 -4.25 8.34
C THR A 15 1.59 -4.07 7.67
N ASN A 16 1.67 -4.25 6.35
CA ASN A 16 2.96 -4.28 5.65
C ASN A 16 2.91 -3.47 4.36
N ASP A 17 4.00 -2.75 4.09
CA ASP A 17 4.22 -2.01 2.86
C ASP A 17 4.50 -2.98 1.69
N PRO A 18 4.00 -2.70 0.48
CA PRO A 18 4.31 -3.48 -0.72
C PRO A 18 5.79 -3.79 -0.92
N THR A 19 6.72 -2.96 -0.44
CA THR A 19 8.18 -3.16 -0.61
C THR A 19 8.80 -4.18 0.36
N GLU A 20 8.08 -4.62 1.40
CA GLU A 20 8.66 -5.47 2.45
C GLU A 20 8.99 -6.92 2.00
N ASP A 21 10.05 -7.51 2.58
CA ASP A 21 10.52 -8.88 2.26
C ASP A 21 9.63 -10.00 2.84
N LEU A 22 8.76 -9.67 3.81
CA LEU A 22 7.85 -10.58 4.50
C LEU A 22 8.53 -11.87 5.01
N LYS A 23 9.78 -11.78 5.47
CA LYS A 23 10.55 -12.94 5.94
C LYS A 23 10.05 -13.50 7.27
N ASP A 24 9.46 -12.65 8.11
CA ASP A 24 8.98 -13.00 9.44
C ASP A 24 7.53 -13.54 9.44
N HIS A 25 6.88 -13.57 8.27
CA HIS A 25 5.53 -14.11 8.07
C HIS A 25 5.53 -15.62 7.84
N GLY A 26 4.48 -16.27 8.34
CA GLY A 26 4.30 -17.71 8.26
C GLY A 26 3.65 -18.27 9.51
N LYS A 27 3.81 -19.58 9.72
CA LYS A 27 3.24 -20.28 10.87
C LYS A 27 4.18 -20.24 12.06
N ILE A 28 3.71 -19.69 13.18
CA ILE A 28 4.42 -19.66 14.46
C ILE A 28 3.64 -20.48 15.47
N ASN A 29 4.10 -21.72 15.71
CA ASN A 29 3.34 -22.73 16.46
C ASN A 29 1.97 -23.01 15.79
N GLU A 30 0.88 -22.71 16.48
CA GLU A 30 -0.49 -22.82 15.95
C GLU A 30 -1.04 -21.49 15.40
N THR A 31 -0.28 -20.40 15.52
CA THR A 31 -0.70 -19.07 15.05
C THR A 31 -0.25 -18.84 13.61
N ASP A 32 -1.18 -18.53 12.73
CA ASP A 32 -0.86 -18.03 11.39
C ASP A 32 -0.58 -16.51 11.46
N VAL A 33 0.65 -16.11 11.15
CA VAL A 33 1.05 -14.70 11.08
C VAL A 33 1.17 -14.30 9.62
N THR A 34 0.22 -13.49 9.16
CA THR A 34 0.04 -13.14 7.75
C THR A 34 0.14 -11.63 7.52
N PRO A 35 0.57 -11.20 6.33
CA PRO A 35 0.68 -9.78 6.02
C PRO A 35 -0.67 -9.21 5.54
N THR A 36 -0.85 -7.92 5.74
CA THR A 36 -1.91 -7.09 5.14
C THR A 36 -1.26 -6.12 4.16
N PHE A 37 -1.71 -6.12 2.91
CA PHE A 37 -1.16 -5.24 1.88
C PHE A 37 -1.63 -3.80 2.11
N ARG A 38 -0.72 -2.89 2.48
CA ARG A 38 -1.02 -1.48 2.73
C ARG A 38 -0.26 -0.53 1.79
N PRO A 39 -0.89 -0.08 0.70
CA PRO A 39 -0.22 0.68 -0.35
C PRO A 39 -0.09 2.19 -0.12
N ASP A 40 -0.40 2.72 1.06
CA ASP A 40 -0.58 4.17 1.29
C ASP A 40 0.53 5.06 0.70
N LYS A 41 1.81 4.65 0.83
CA LYS A 41 2.95 5.42 0.34
C LYS A 41 2.97 5.57 -1.18
N LEU A 42 2.44 4.60 -1.93
CA LEU A 42 2.49 4.61 -3.39
C LEU A 42 1.67 5.77 -3.98
N TYR A 43 0.61 6.20 -3.28
CA TYR A 43 -0.24 7.31 -3.71
C TYR A 43 0.47 8.67 -3.65
N ASN A 44 1.66 8.73 -3.05
CA ASN A 44 2.48 9.92 -3.09
C ASN A 44 3.31 10.07 -4.36
N PHE A 45 3.51 8.99 -5.11
CA PHE A 45 4.39 8.94 -6.29
C PHE A 45 5.81 9.44 -6.01
N ASP A 46 6.28 9.27 -4.78
CA ASP A 46 7.62 9.67 -4.38
C ASP A 46 8.68 8.84 -5.13
N SER A 47 9.67 9.51 -5.72
CA SER A 47 10.66 8.87 -6.57
C SER A 47 11.52 7.85 -5.81
N LYS A 48 11.79 8.09 -4.51
CA LYS A 48 12.57 7.14 -3.68
C LYS A 48 11.77 5.87 -3.41
N TYR A 49 10.47 6.02 -3.14
CA TYR A 49 9.59 4.86 -2.96
C TYR A 49 9.48 4.03 -4.24
N ILE A 50 9.37 4.68 -5.41
CA ILE A 50 9.34 3.99 -6.70
C ILE A 50 10.67 3.27 -6.96
N GLU A 51 11.80 3.87 -6.60
CA GLU A 51 13.12 3.23 -6.68
C GLU A 51 13.22 2.01 -5.75
N GLU A 52 12.70 2.10 -4.52
CA GLU A 52 12.63 0.99 -3.59
C GLU A 52 11.80 -0.16 -4.15
N LEU A 53 10.60 0.12 -4.66
CA LEU A 53 9.75 -0.88 -5.30
C LEU A 53 10.43 -1.51 -6.53
N SER A 54 11.09 -0.69 -7.36
CA SER A 54 11.88 -1.13 -8.52
C SER A 54 12.96 -2.15 -8.10
N LYS A 55 13.69 -1.88 -7.01
CA LYS A 55 14.69 -2.82 -6.46
C LYS A 55 14.06 -4.13 -5.99
N VAL A 56 12.87 -4.07 -5.39
CA VAL A 56 12.17 -5.26 -4.89
C VAL A 56 11.69 -6.16 -6.04
N VAL A 57 11.21 -5.60 -7.14
CA VAL A 57 10.74 -6.39 -8.30
C VAL A 57 11.86 -6.69 -9.32
N GLY A 58 13.00 -6.01 -9.22
CA GLY A 58 14.20 -6.28 -10.01
C GLY A 58 14.19 -5.70 -11.43
N TYR A 59 13.31 -4.74 -11.72
CA TYR A 59 13.23 -4.09 -13.04
C TYR A 59 12.75 -2.63 -12.92
N PRO A 60 13.11 -1.76 -13.87
CA PRO A 60 12.77 -0.35 -13.80
C PRO A 60 11.26 -0.09 -13.98
N LEU A 61 10.75 0.91 -13.25
CA LEU A 61 9.35 1.33 -13.27
C LEU A 61 9.24 2.66 -14.03
N ASN A 62 9.54 2.62 -15.33
CA ASN A 62 9.65 3.83 -16.16
C ASN A 62 8.28 4.30 -16.70
N ASP A 63 7.31 3.41 -16.76
CA ASP A 63 5.97 3.66 -17.28
C ASP A 63 4.89 3.07 -16.37
N LEU A 64 3.64 3.42 -16.67
CA LEU A 64 2.50 2.96 -15.87
C LEU A 64 2.36 1.43 -15.91
N ASP A 65 2.66 0.80 -17.06
CA ASP A 65 2.49 -0.64 -17.27
C ASP A 65 3.46 -1.46 -16.40
N SER A 66 4.73 -1.08 -16.38
CA SER A 66 5.75 -1.67 -15.49
C SER A 66 5.42 -1.46 -14.02
N PHE A 67 4.91 -0.28 -13.65
CA PHE A 67 4.45 0.01 -12.29
C PHE A 67 3.25 -0.86 -11.88
N GLN A 68 2.25 -1.02 -12.73
CA GLN A 68 1.09 -1.89 -12.48
C GLN A 68 1.51 -3.35 -12.35
N LYS A 69 2.37 -3.84 -13.25
CA LYS A 69 2.95 -5.19 -13.17
C LYS A 69 3.67 -5.42 -11.85
N ALA A 70 4.42 -4.43 -11.36
CA ALA A 70 5.09 -4.52 -10.06
C ALA A 70 4.06 -4.72 -8.93
N LEU A 71 2.99 -3.94 -8.91
CA LEU A 71 1.95 -4.08 -7.90
C LEU A 71 1.23 -5.44 -7.97
N GLU A 72 0.99 -5.97 -9.17
CA GLU A 72 0.43 -7.31 -9.36
C GLU A 72 1.34 -8.39 -8.78
N GLU A 73 2.64 -8.36 -9.11
CA GLU A 73 3.64 -9.29 -8.59
C GLU A 73 3.77 -9.22 -7.07
N ARG A 74 3.72 -7.99 -6.51
CA ARG A 74 3.72 -7.80 -5.05
C ARG A 74 2.44 -8.34 -4.42
N LEU A 75 1.28 -8.18 -5.04
CA LEU A 75 0.04 -8.79 -4.54
C LEU A 75 0.09 -10.31 -4.57
N ASP A 76 0.65 -10.90 -5.62
CA ASP A 76 0.83 -12.36 -5.70
C ASP A 76 1.81 -12.86 -4.63
N PHE A 77 2.89 -12.12 -4.39
CA PHE A 77 3.82 -12.42 -3.29
C PHE A 77 3.13 -12.36 -1.92
N PHE A 78 2.37 -11.29 -1.64
CA PHE A 78 1.59 -11.17 -0.40
C PHE A 78 0.59 -12.32 -0.24
N LYS A 79 -0.12 -12.67 -1.30
CA LYS A 79 -1.06 -13.79 -1.30
C LYS A 79 -0.36 -15.12 -1.02
N SER A 80 0.83 -15.33 -1.59
CA SER A 80 1.65 -16.52 -1.30
C SER A 80 2.06 -16.63 0.17
N LYS A 81 2.13 -15.49 0.88
CA LYS A 81 2.41 -15.38 2.32
C LYS A 81 1.16 -15.45 3.20
N GLY A 82 0.02 -15.81 2.62
CA GLY A 82 -1.25 -15.97 3.35
C GLY A 82 -2.04 -14.67 3.54
N CYS A 83 -1.70 -13.60 2.82
CA CYS A 83 -2.49 -12.37 2.82
C CYS A 83 -3.95 -12.65 2.42
N LYS A 84 -4.88 -12.08 3.19
CA LYS A 84 -6.34 -12.18 2.95
C LYS A 84 -7.00 -10.82 2.83
N ILE A 85 -6.37 -9.77 3.35
CA ILE A 85 -6.93 -8.44 3.49
C ILE A 85 -5.94 -7.39 3.02
N THR A 86 -6.45 -6.25 2.57
CA THR A 86 -5.67 -5.07 2.18
C THR A 86 -6.19 -3.87 2.95
N ASP A 87 -5.32 -2.96 3.32
CA ASP A 87 -5.65 -1.79 4.14
C ASP A 87 -5.30 -0.49 3.40
N HIS A 88 -6.25 0.43 3.27
CA HIS A 88 -6.04 1.73 2.65
C HIS A 88 -6.34 2.85 3.64
N GLY A 89 -5.34 3.68 3.90
CA GLY A 89 -5.44 4.86 4.74
C GLY A 89 -5.31 6.15 3.93
N PHE A 90 -6.42 6.85 3.69
CA PHE A 90 -6.41 8.15 3.00
C PHE A 90 -7.45 9.13 3.56
N ARG A 91 -7.20 10.44 3.43
CA ARG A 91 -8.07 11.45 4.03
C ARG A 91 -9.46 11.51 3.39
N SER A 92 -9.51 11.48 2.08
CA SER A 92 -10.74 11.60 1.28
C SER A 92 -10.64 10.74 0.04
N PHE A 93 -11.78 10.31 -0.49
CA PHE A 93 -11.83 9.69 -1.80
C PHE A 93 -11.33 10.68 -2.89
N PRO A 94 -10.73 10.16 -3.97
CA PRO A 94 -10.34 10.98 -5.11
C PRO A 94 -11.55 11.72 -5.69
N LYS A 95 -11.34 12.96 -6.10
CA LYS A 95 -12.35 13.79 -6.78
C LYS A 95 -12.44 13.46 -8.26
N ALA A 96 -11.36 12.95 -8.84
CA ALA A 96 -11.28 12.56 -10.24
C ALA A 96 -10.66 11.15 -10.38
N TYR A 97 -10.99 10.50 -11.50
CA TYR A 97 -10.47 9.19 -11.86
C TYR A 97 -9.95 9.27 -13.29
N ALA A 98 -8.63 9.28 -13.47
CA ALA A 98 -8.02 9.34 -14.78
C ALA A 98 -8.44 8.13 -15.64
N THR A 99 -8.51 8.30 -16.96
CA THR A 99 -8.49 7.18 -17.90
C THR A 99 -7.11 6.54 -17.93
N TYR A 100 -6.97 5.37 -18.56
CA TYR A 100 -5.65 4.73 -18.73
C TYR A 100 -4.67 5.64 -19.48
N GLU A 101 -5.07 6.27 -20.58
CA GLU A 101 -4.21 7.17 -21.36
C GLU A 101 -3.77 8.41 -20.57
N GLN A 102 -4.70 8.97 -19.79
CA GLN A 102 -4.40 10.07 -18.87
C GLN A 102 -3.43 9.61 -17.80
N ALA A 103 -3.68 8.48 -17.14
CA ALA A 103 -2.83 7.94 -16.09
C ALA A 103 -1.41 7.64 -16.61
N LYS A 104 -1.28 7.12 -17.83
CA LYS A 104 0.01 6.87 -18.49
C LYS A 104 0.80 8.16 -18.67
N SER A 105 0.13 9.20 -19.18
CA SER A 105 0.73 10.53 -19.34
C SER A 105 1.13 11.15 -18.00
N LEU A 106 0.27 11.04 -16.98
CA LEU A 106 0.54 11.54 -15.63
C LEU A 106 1.72 10.82 -14.96
N TYR A 107 1.80 9.50 -15.10
CA TYR A 107 2.89 8.71 -14.51
C TYR A 107 4.27 9.09 -15.08
N LEU A 108 4.35 9.42 -16.37
CA LEU A 108 5.60 9.86 -16.99
C LEU A 108 6.14 11.17 -16.40
N LYS A 109 5.25 12.05 -15.90
CA LYS A 109 5.60 13.31 -15.25
C LYS A 109 5.34 13.32 -13.74
N ARG A 110 5.35 12.13 -13.12
CA ARG A 110 4.99 11.92 -11.71
C ARG A 110 5.73 12.81 -10.71
N ASP A 111 6.96 13.23 -11.03
CA ASP A 111 7.79 14.08 -10.18
C ASP A 111 7.35 15.57 -10.18
N SER A 112 6.44 15.96 -11.08
CA SER A 112 5.98 17.34 -11.23
C SER A 112 4.45 17.47 -11.35
N LEU A 113 3.70 16.53 -10.75
CA LEU A 113 2.23 16.54 -10.77
C LEU A 113 1.68 17.71 -9.96
N THR A 114 0.62 18.35 -10.47
CA THR A 114 -0.21 19.21 -9.61
C THR A 114 -1.00 18.38 -8.61
N SER A 115 -1.59 19.03 -7.61
CA SER A 115 -2.46 18.36 -6.63
C SER A 115 -3.64 17.64 -7.29
N GLU A 116 -4.26 18.26 -8.30
CA GLU A 116 -5.40 17.72 -9.05
C GLU A 116 -4.99 16.52 -9.91
N GLU A 117 -3.81 16.60 -10.54
CA GLU A 117 -3.27 15.51 -11.35
C GLU A 117 -2.91 14.30 -10.49
N LYS A 118 -2.30 14.55 -9.33
CA LYS A 118 -1.99 13.51 -8.33
C LYS A 118 -3.26 12.86 -7.79
N ASP A 119 -4.30 13.64 -7.50
CA ASP A 119 -5.61 13.13 -7.07
C ASP A 119 -6.26 12.25 -8.15
N SER A 120 -6.21 12.69 -9.41
CA SER A 120 -6.75 11.92 -10.55
C SER A 120 -6.00 10.61 -10.80
N LEU A 121 -4.68 10.61 -10.68
CA LEU A 121 -3.84 9.41 -10.80
C LEU A 121 -4.04 8.46 -9.59
N PHE A 122 -4.20 9.01 -8.39
CA PHE A 122 -4.61 8.24 -7.21
C PHE A 122 -5.94 7.53 -7.46
N GLY A 123 -6.96 8.23 -7.98
CA GLY A 123 -8.25 7.61 -8.30
C GLY A 123 -8.14 6.47 -9.30
N TYR A 124 -7.34 6.64 -10.36
CA TYR A 124 -7.06 5.56 -11.30
C TYR A 124 -6.44 4.33 -10.61
N LEU A 125 -5.40 4.53 -9.81
CA LEU A 125 -4.71 3.43 -9.13
C LEU A 125 -5.58 2.73 -8.08
N LEU A 126 -6.41 3.48 -7.37
CA LEU A 126 -7.35 2.92 -6.40
C LEU A 126 -8.30 1.92 -7.08
N VAL A 127 -8.88 2.30 -8.24
CA VAL A 127 -9.76 1.42 -9.02
C VAL A 127 -9.01 0.23 -9.61
N PHE A 128 -7.79 0.44 -10.10
CA PHE A 128 -6.92 -0.65 -10.56
C PHE A 128 -6.70 -1.68 -9.44
N LEU A 129 -6.27 -1.24 -8.26
CA LEU A 129 -6.04 -2.12 -7.11
C LEU A 129 -7.30 -2.85 -6.66
N MET A 130 -8.46 -2.18 -6.63
CA MET A 130 -9.75 -2.82 -6.34
C MET A 130 -10.04 -4.01 -7.29
N LYS A 131 -9.73 -3.86 -8.59
CA LYS A 131 -9.87 -4.95 -9.57
C LYS A 131 -8.90 -6.09 -9.26
N GLU A 132 -7.64 -5.77 -8.94
CA GLU A 132 -6.63 -6.78 -8.58
C GLU A 132 -6.97 -7.53 -7.29
N TYR A 133 -7.55 -6.85 -6.30
CA TYR A 133 -8.03 -7.48 -5.07
C TYR A 133 -9.18 -8.43 -5.35
N LYS A 134 -10.15 -8.01 -6.17
CA LYS A 134 -11.27 -8.87 -6.59
C LYS A 134 -10.78 -10.12 -7.32
N LYS A 135 -9.85 -9.98 -8.27
CA LYS A 135 -9.25 -11.12 -8.99
C LYS A 135 -8.59 -12.12 -8.03
N ARG A 136 -7.98 -11.63 -6.94
CA ARG A 136 -7.26 -12.44 -5.96
C ARG A 136 -8.11 -12.87 -4.77
N GLY A 137 -9.36 -12.44 -4.66
CA GLY A 137 -10.21 -12.73 -3.50
C GLY A 137 -9.71 -12.07 -2.20
N LEU A 138 -9.02 -10.93 -2.31
CA LEU A 138 -8.55 -10.15 -1.17
C LEU A 138 -9.64 -9.17 -0.74
N LEU A 139 -9.90 -9.08 0.57
CA LEU A 139 -10.85 -8.12 1.13
C LEU A 139 -10.19 -6.75 1.27
N MET A 140 -10.88 -5.70 0.82
CA MET A 140 -10.39 -4.32 0.95
C MET A 140 -10.98 -3.63 2.17
N GLN A 141 -10.11 -3.14 3.05
CA GLN A 141 -10.44 -2.27 4.18
C GLN A 141 -10.14 -0.82 3.78
N ILE A 142 -11.03 0.10 4.15
CA ILE A 142 -10.88 1.53 3.89
C ILE A 142 -10.97 2.27 5.22
N HIS A 143 -9.83 2.82 5.66
CA HIS A 143 -9.73 3.69 6.84
C HIS A 143 -9.57 5.13 6.37
N PHE A 144 -10.68 5.87 6.28
CA PHE A 144 -10.68 7.23 5.73
C PHE A 144 -11.05 8.30 6.77
N SER A 145 -10.84 9.57 6.42
CA SER A 145 -11.11 10.75 7.25
C SER A 145 -10.23 10.92 8.50
N VAL A 146 -9.08 10.25 8.56
CA VAL A 146 -8.09 10.48 9.63
C VAL A 146 -7.25 11.70 9.28
N ILE A 147 -7.41 12.78 10.06
CA ILE A 147 -6.48 13.91 10.02
C ILE A 147 -5.31 13.57 10.93
N ARG A 148 -4.14 13.32 10.33
CA ARG A 148 -2.91 12.97 11.07
C ARG A 148 -2.07 14.21 11.35
N ASN A 149 -1.29 14.17 12.42
CA ASN A 149 -0.25 15.16 12.73
C ASN A 149 -0.80 16.60 12.84
N ILE A 150 -1.99 16.76 13.44
CA ILE A 150 -2.65 18.06 13.64
C ILE A 150 -1.86 19.00 14.56
N ASN A 151 -1.03 18.43 15.45
CA ASN A 151 -0.12 19.20 16.29
C ASN A 151 1.26 19.37 15.62
N THR A 152 1.37 20.35 14.73
CA THR A 152 2.59 20.64 13.94
C THR A 152 3.86 20.78 14.78
N PRO A 153 3.88 21.50 15.92
CA PRO A 153 5.06 21.57 16.78
C PRO A 153 5.54 20.18 17.25
N MET A 154 4.60 19.33 17.69
CA MET A 154 4.93 18.01 18.21
C MET A 154 5.32 17.03 17.09
N TYR A 155 4.69 17.14 15.91
CA TYR A 155 5.07 16.35 14.74
C TYR A 155 6.53 16.60 14.33
N LYS A 156 6.97 17.87 14.31
CA LYS A 156 8.37 18.21 14.01
C LYS A 156 9.35 17.63 15.03
N LYS A 157 8.92 17.47 16.29
CA LYS A 157 9.77 16.99 17.39
C LYS A 157 9.82 15.47 17.47
N LEU A 158 8.69 14.79 17.24
CA LEU A 158 8.51 13.37 17.58
C LEU A 158 8.16 12.48 16.37
N GLY A 159 7.75 13.06 15.24
CA GLY A 159 7.35 12.31 14.04
C GLY A 159 5.88 11.88 14.03
N VAL A 160 5.58 10.88 13.18
CA VAL A 160 4.23 10.33 12.95
C VAL A 160 3.75 9.45 14.10
N ASP A 161 2.42 9.32 14.23
CA ASP A 161 1.74 8.34 15.11
C ASP A 161 2.01 8.51 16.62
N MET A 162 2.13 9.77 17.07
CA MET A 162 2.44 10.14 18.46
C MET A 162 1.22 10.64 19.27
N GLY A 163 -0.01 10.34 18.81
CA GLY A 163 -1.26 10.67 19.51
C GLY A 163 -1.87 12.03 19.17
N PHE A 164 -1.42 12.67 18.08
CA PHE A 164 -1.89 13.96 17.59
C PHE A 164 -1.69 14.09 16.08
#